data_AF-A0A382AVK7-F1
#
_entry.id   AF-A0A382AVK7-F1
#
_cell.length_a   1.000
_cell.length_b   1.000
_cell.length_c   1.000
_cell.angle_alpha   90.00
_cell.angle_beta   90.00
_cell.angle_gamma   90.00
#
_symmetry.space_group_name_H-M   'P 1'
#
loop_
_entity.id
_entity.type
_entity.pdbx_description
1 polymer ?
#
loop_
_entity_poly.entity_id
_entity_poly.type
_entity_poly.pdbx_seq_one_letter_code
_entity_poly.pdbx_strand_id
1 'polypeptide(L)'
;MIQSLISKLSIDRTPVACALLLVGIWLVFFLRLGTPPLFDWDEGAFSEATREMLASGDWISITLNGSPRYDKPVLIHWLQAASVSLLGS
;
A
#
# COMPACT_ATOMS: atom_id res chain seq x y z
N MET A 1 24.25 34.46 -30.86
CA MET A 1 24.74 34.36 -29.46
C MET A 1 23.63 34.64 -28.44
N ILE A 2 22.89 35.76 -28.53
CA ILE A 2 21.82 36.14 -27.56
C ILE A 2 20.64 35.16 -27.53
N GLN A 3 20.16 34.68 -28.69
CA GLN A 3 19.08 33.69 -28.81
C GLN A 3 19.39 32.36 -28.08
N SER A 4 20.66 31.93 -28.10
CA SER A 4 21.11 30.72 -27.38
C SER A 4 21.20 30.92 -25.85
N LEU A 5 21.30 32.16 -25.38
CA LEU A 5 21.30 32.48 -23.94
C LEU A 5 19.86 32.48 -23.42
N ILE A 6 18.91 33.00 -24.21
CA ILE A 6 17.47 33.04 -23.89
C ILE A 6 16.88 31.63 -23.85
N SER A 7 17.29 30.73 -24.75
CA SER A 7 16.83 29.33 -24.72
C SER A 7 17.35 28.56 -23.50
N LYS A 8 18.56 28.87 -23.00
CA LYS A 8 19.11 28.29 -21.77
C LYS A 8 18.47 28.87 -20.50
N LEU A 9 17.92 30.09 -20.58
CA LEU A 9 17.20 30.75 -19.49
C LEU A 9 15.69 30.42 -19.48
N SER A 10 15.19 29.82 -20.57
CA SER A 10 13.84 29.29 -20.65
C SER A 10 13.76 27.99 -19.85
N ILE A 11 13.36 28.09 -18.59
CA ILE A 11 13.04 26.93 -17.76
C ILE A 11 11.85 26.22 -18.42
N ASP A 12 12.08 25.00 -18.89
CA ASP A 12 10.99 24.11 -19.28
C ASP A 12 10.20 23.76 -18.03
N ARG A 13 8.95 24.25 -17.96
CA ARG A 13 8.07 24.04 -16.81
C ARG A 13 7.33 22.72 -16.88
N THR A 14 7.37 22.01 -18.02
CA THR A 14 6.71 20.73 -18.19
C THR A 14 7.17 19.64 -17.21
N PRO A 15 8.48 19.42 -16.95
CA PRO A 15 8.90 18.43 -15.96
C PRO A 15 8.43 18.76 -14.54
N VAL A 16 8.43 20.05 -14.17
CA VAL A 16 7.95 20.51 -12.86
C VAL A 16 6.44 20.27 -12.72
N ALA A 17 5.67 20.59 -13.76
CA ALA A 17 4.23 20.32 -13.77
C ALA A 17 3.92 18.82 -13.67
N CYS A 18 4.65 17.97 -14.40
CA CYS A 18 4.53 16.52 -14.30
C CYS A 18 4.88 16.01 -12.90
N ALA A 19 5.97 16.51 -12.30
CA ALA A 19 6.36 16.13 -10.95
C ALA A 19 5.29 16.51 -9.91
N LEU A 20 4.77 17.74 -9.98
CA LEU A 20 3.69 18.20 -9.11
C LEU A 20 2.41 17.37 -9.27
N LEU A 21 2.07 17.00 -10.51
CA LEU A 21 0.93 16.13 -10.78
C LEU A 21 1.12 14.74 -10.16
N LEU A 22 2.30 14.14 -10.32
CA LEU A 22 2.61 12.83 -9.74
C LEU A 22 2.58 12.86 -8.21
N VAL A 23 3.13 13.91 -7.59
CA VAL A 23 3.05 14.13 -6.14
C VAL A 23 1.59 14.32 -5.71
N GLY A 24 0.81 15.10 -6.45
CA GLY A 24 -0.61 15.30 -6.18
C GLY A 24 -1.42 14.01 -6.24
N ILE A 25 -1.20 13.17 -7.27
CA ILE A 25 -1.82 11.85 -7.40
C ILE A 25 -1.43 10.95 -6.23
N TRP A 26 -0.13 10.90 -5.91
CA TRP A 26 0.36 10.11 -4.78
C TRP A 26 -0.31 10.55 -3.48
N LEU A 27 -0.31 11.86 -3.18
CA LEU A 27 -0.94 12.37 -1.97
C LEU A 27 -2.43 12.01 -1.91
N VAL A 28 -3.21 12.27 -2.97
CA VAL A 28 -4.65 11.99 -2.98
C VAL A 28 -4.95 10.50 -2.87
N PHE A 29 -4.13 9.63 -3.47
CA PHE A 29 -4.30 8.17 -3.40
C PHE A 29 -4.09 7.63 -1.99
N PHE A 30 -3.09 8.14 -1.27
CA PHE A 30 -2.78 7.70 0.09
C PHE A 30 -3.52 8.52 1.18
N LEU A 31 -4.15 9.64 0.80
CA LEU A 31 -4.89 10.49 1.73
C LEU A 31 -6.08 9.71 2.30
N ARG A 32 -6.14 9.61 3.63
CA ARG A 32 -7.21 8.94 4.39
C ARG A 32 -7.25 7.40 4.29
N LEU A 33 -6.14 6.76 3.91
CA LEU A 33 -5.98 5.32 4.14
C LEU A 33 -6.26 4.97 5.61
N GLY A 34 -7.01 3.89 5.83
CA GLY A 34 -7.40 3.41 7.15
C GLY A 34 -8.52 4.19 7.84
N THR A 35 -9.04 5.28 7.25
CA THR A 35 -10.24 5.96 7.80
C THR A 35 -11.55 5.18 7.66
N PRO A 36 -11.79 4.43 6.57
CA PRO A 36 -13.06 3.76 6.41
C PRO A 36 -12.96 2.35 7.07
N PRO A 37 -14.02 1.85 7.74
CA PRO A 37 -13.96 0.58 8.46
C PRO A 37 -13.82 -0.62 7.51
N LEU A 38 -13.55 -1.81 8.03
CA LEU A 38 -13.67 -3.04 7.24
C LEU A 38 -15.14 -3.19 6.82
N PHE A 39 -15.42 -3.14 5.52
CA PHE A 39 -16.79 -3.16 5.00
C PHE A 39 -17.18 -4.54 4.50
N ASP A 40 -16.21 -5.25 3.93
CA ASP A 40 -16.43 -6.55 3.34
C ASP A 40 -16.14 -7.65 4.36
N TRP A 41 -16.91 -8.73 4.26
CA TRP A 41 -16.67 -9.93 5.05
C TRP A 41 -15.28 -10.52 4.76
N ASP A 42 -14.87 -10.45 3.50
CA ASP A 42 -13.54 -10.89 3.09
C ASP A 42 -12.43 -10.02 3.71
N GLU A 43 -12.57 -8.70 3.74
CA GLU A 43 -11.58 -7.80 4.35
C GLU A 43 -11.32 -8.16 5.83
N GLY A 44 -12.38 -8.43 6.59
CA GLY A 44 -12.27 -8.90 7.98
C GLY A 44 -11.60 -10.27 8.07
N ALA A 45 -12.02 -11.23 7.24
CA ALA A 45 -11.47 -12.58 7.26
C ALA A 45 -9.96 -12.61 6.92
N PHE A 46 -9.51 -11.87 5.91
CA PHE A 46 -8.09 -11.79 5.55
C PHE A 46 -7.28 -11.04 6.60
N SER A 47 -7.82 -9.97 7.17
CA SER A 47 -7.15 -9.18 8.21
C SER A 47 -6.96 -9.99 9.50
N GLU A 48 -8.01 -10.70 9.94
CA GLU A 48 -7.91 -11.56 11.13
C GLU A 48 -6.99 -12.76 10.92
N ALA A 49 -7.10 -13.45 9.77
CA ALA A 49 -6.19 -14.55 9.47
C ALA A 49 -4.72 -14.12 9.46
N THR A 50 -4.44 -12.92 8.95
CA THR A 50 -3.09 -12.34 8.99
C THR A 50 -2.67 -11.99 10.42
N ARG A 51 -3.58 -11.45 11.25
CA ARG A 51 -3.31 -11.17 12.67
C ARG A 51 -3.02 -12.46 13.44
N GLU A 52 -3.78 -13.53 13.23
CA GLU A 52 -3.54 -14.84 13.84
C GLU A 52 -2.22 -15.45 13.39
N MET A 53 -1.87 -15.35 12.11
CA MET A 53 -0.57 -15.78 11.57
C MET A 53 0.61 -15.06 12.26
N LEU A 54 0.50 -13.73 12.41
CA LEU A 54 1.50 -12.92 13.11
C LEU A 54 1.58 -13.26 14.62
N ALA A 55 0.44 -13.50 15.26
CA ALA A 55 0.36 -13.80 16.69
C ALA A 55 0.86 -15.22 17.03
N SER A 56 0.60 -16.20 16.16
CA SER A 56 1.01 -17.60 16.36
C SER A 56 2.46 -17.85 15.93
N GLY A 57 2.96 -17.09 14.96
CA GLY A 57 4.25 -17.35 14.31
C GLY A 57 4.23 -18.54 13.36
N ASP A 58 3.07 -19.15 13.09
CA ASP A 58 2.92 -20.17 12.05
C ASP A 58 2.65 -19.48 10.70
N TRP A 59 3.69 -19.41 9.87
CA TRP A 59 3.65 -18.76 8.56
C TRP A 59 3.15 -19.67 7.43
N ILE A 60 2.71 -20.88 7.73
CA ILE A 60 2.27 -21.88 6.75
C ILE A 60 0.79 -22.21 6.98
N SER A 61 0.41 -22.54 8.22
CA SER A 61 -0.96 -22.96 8.55
C SER A 61 -1.84 -21.76 8.88
N ILE A 62 -2.55 -21.25 7.87
CA ILE A 62 -3.49 -20.14 8.08
C ILE A 62 -4.70 -20.60 8.88
N THR A 63 -5.03 -19.84 9.92
CA THR A 63 -6.24 -19.99 10.73
C THR A 63 -7.12 -18.75 10.63
N LEU A 64 -8.42 -18.93 10.81
CA LEU A 64 -9.39 -17.86 10.97
C LEU A 64 -10.29 -18.20 12.16
N ASN A 65 -10.29 -17.34 13.18
CA ASN A 65 -10.97 -17.60 14.45
C ASN A 65 -10.56 -18.95 15.06
N GLY A 66 -9.27 -19.29 14.96
CA GLY A 66 -8.71 -20.55 15.47
C GLY A 66 -9.05 -21.81 14.67
N SER A 67 -9.79 -21.70 13.57
CA SER A 67 -10.07 -22.83 12.67
C SER A 67 -9.19 -22.78 11.42
N PRO A 68 -8.67 -23.92 10.91
CA PRO A 68 -7.87 -23.93 9.68
C PRO A 68 -8.64 -23.37 8.47
N ARG A 69 -7.97 -22.51 7.68
CA ARG A 69 -8.54 -21.92 6.46
C ARG A 69 -7.56 -22.05 5.30
N TYR A 70 -7.75 -23.08 4.48
CA TYR A 70 -6.88 -23.39 3.32
C TYR A 70 -7.50 -23.05 1.96
N ASP A 71 -8.43 -22.10 1.94
CA ASP A 71 -9.16 -21.72 0.73
C ASP A 71 -8.31 -20.93 -0.28
N LYS A 72 -7.20 -20.32 0.19
CA LYS A 72 -6.36 -19.39 -0.57
C LYS A 72 -4.88 -19.67 -0.32
N PRO A 73 -4.01 -19.37 -1.31
CA PRO A 73 -2.57 -19.48 -1.11
C PRO A 73 -2.07 -18.46 -0.10
N VAL A 74 -1.07 -18.86 0.69
CA VAL A 74 -0.50 -18.09 1.80
C VAL A 74 0.16 -16.76 1.40
N LEU A 75 0.51 -16.60 0.12
CA LEU A 75 1.23 -15.43 -0.39
C LEU A 75 0.57 -14.10 -0.03
N ILE A 76 -0.76 -14.01 -0.09
CA ILE A 76 -1.47 -12.78 0.27
C ILE A 76 -1.27 -12.40 1.74
N HIS A 77 -1.31 -13.41 2.63
CA HIS A 77 -1.09 -13.21 4.06
C HIS A 77 0.34 -12.77 4.35
N TRP A 78 1.34 -13.27 3.62
CA TRP A 78 2.73 -12.79 3.77
C TRP A 78 2.89 -11.33 3.36
N LEU A 79 2.26 -10.90 2.26
CA LEU A 79 2.31 -9.50 1.82
C LEU A 79 1.58 -8.58 2.81
N GLN A 80 0.44 -9.02 3.33
CA GLN A 80 -0.30 -8.30 4.38
C GLN A 80 0.52 -8.23 5.67
N ALA A 81 1.09 -9.34 6.12
CA ALA A 81 1.93 -9.40 7.31
C ALA A 81 3.16 -8.51 7.19
N ALA A 82 3.87 -8.53 6.06
CA ALA A 82 4.99 -7.62 5.84
C ALA A 82 4.56 -6.15 5.91
N SER A 83 3.41 -5.81 5.32
CA SER A 83 2.86 -4.44 5.38
C SER A 83 2.50 -4.03 6.81
N VAL A 84 1.81 -4.90 7.56
CA VAL A 84 1.43 -4.66 8.96
C VAL A 84 2.65 -4.62 9.87
N SER A 85 3.66 -5.46 9.66
CA SER A 85 4.90 -5.41 10.46
C SER A 85 5.74 -4.16 10.21
N LEU A 86 5.67 -3.55 9.02
CA LEU A 86 6.43 -2.35 8.67
C LEU A 86 5.69 -1.05 8.99
N LEU A 87 4.36 -1.03 8.84
CA LEU A 87 3.55 0.19 8.88
C LEU A 87 2.46 0.14 9.96
N GLY A 88 2.15 -1.04 10.50
CA GLY A 88 1.20 -1.22 11.58
C GLY A 88 1.79 -0.77 12.92
N SER A 89 0.93 -0.16 13.74
CA SER A 89 1.24 0.31 15.10
C SER A 89 0.89 -0.73 16.16
#